data_AF-A0A5J4UXE1-F1
#
_entry.id   AF-A0A5J4UXE1-F1
#
_cell.length_a   1.000
_cell.length_b   1.000
_cell.length_c   1.000
_cell.angle_alpha   90.00
_cell.angle_beta   90.00
_cell.angle_gamma   90.00
#
_symmetry.space_group_name_H-M   'P 1'
#
loop_
_entity.id
_entity.type
_entity.pdbx_description
1 polymer ?
#
loop_
_entity_poly.entity_id
_entity_poly.type
_entity_poly.pdbx_seq_one_letter_code
_entity_poly.pdbx_strand_id
1 'polypeptide(L)'
;MVCVNKKDRFNQDIGQLQDDVQDINTELARQTHFRGYFTTNDEILALSGVSKGDYAYSAVDFLVWIYDTSWYETDQIVPDQVTPASDSLHQESIVSGYAGISNEYSGSDHKHLLQVSAVLPANDFATDEEGTANSYARSDHTHHVNLSSSVPKRDSGT
;
A
#
# COMPACT_ATOMS: atom_id res chain seq x y z
N MET A 1 66.98 -28.99 16.15
CA MET A 1 65.82 -28.86 17.06
C MET A 1 65.95 -27.51 17.76
N VAL A 2 65.30 -26.46 17.26
CA VAL A 2 65.38 -25.13 17.90
C VAL A 2 64.38 -25.13 19.05
N CYS A 3 64.88 -25.19 20.29
CA CYS A 3 64.04 -25.04 21.46
C CYS A 3 63.59 -23.58 21.54
N VAL A 4 62.37 -23.27 21.09
CA VAL A 4 61.76 -21.97 21.36
C VAL A 4 61.64 -21.82 22.87
N ASN A 5 62.31 -20.83 23.43
CA ASN A 5 62.38 -20.64 24.86
C ASN A 5 60.99 -20.22 25.37
N LYS A 6 60.60 -20.61 26.58
CA LYS A 6 59.27 -20.30 27.14
C LYS A 6 58.97 -18.80 27.08
N LYS A 7 59.99 -17.97 27.30
CA LYS A 7 59.93 -16.50 27.24
C LYS A 7 59.53 -15.97 25.86
N ASP A 8 60.02 -16.58 24.80
CA ASP A 8 59.74 -16.11 23.43
C ASP A 8 58.29 -16.42 23.04
N ARG A 9 57.77 -17.57 23.49
CA ARG A 9 56.36 -17.93 23.34
C ARG A 9 55.44 -16.93 24.06
N PHE A 10 55.75 -16.61 25.32
CA PHE A 10 54.95 -15.65 26.07
C PHE A 10 54.91 -14.25 25.44
N ASN A 11 56.03 -13.79 24.88
CA ASN A 11 56.06 -12.50 24.19
C ASN A 11 55.22 -12.53 22.91
N GLN A 12 55.23 -13.64 22.18
CA GLN A 12 54.42 -13.82 20.99
C GLN A 12 52.93 -13.87 21.33
N ASP A 13 52.55 -14.60 22.39
CA ASP A 13 51.18 -14.68 22.88
C ASP A 13 50.67 -13.31 23.35
N ILE A 14 51.51 -12.52 24.04
CA ILE A 14 51.18 -11.14 24.44
C ILE A 14 50.93 -10.26 23.23
N GLY A 15 51.79 -10.34 22.21
CA GLY A 15 51.60 -9.59 20.96
C GLY A 15 50.28 -9.92 20.27
N GLN A 16 49.95 -11.20 20.16
CA GLN A 16 48.68 -11.64 19.57
C GLN A 16 47.48 -11.13 20.36
N LEU A 17 47.52 -11.20 21.69
CA LEU A 17 46.44 -10.69 22.54
C LEU A 17 46.26 -9.16 22.41
N GLN A 18 47.33 -8.42 22.15
CA GLN A 18 47.25 -6.98 21.89
C GLN A 18 46.56 -6.67 20.56
N ASP A 19 46.89 -7.43 19.51
CA ASP A 19 46.25 -7.31 18.20
C ASP A 19 44.76 -7.69 18.28
N ASP A 20 44.43 -8.80 18.95
CA ASP A 20 43.04 -9.24 19.14
C ASP A 20 42.19 -8.18 19.87
N VAL A 21 42.75 -7.53 20.90
CA VAL A 21 42.07 -6.43 21.62
C VAL A 21 41.86 -5.21 20.73
N GLN A 22 42.82 -4.92 19.86
CA GLN A 22 42.71 -3.80 18.91
C GLN A 22 41.62 -4.06 17.87
N ASP A 23 41.52 -5.29 17.38
CA ASP A 23 40.49 -5.73 16.45
C ASP A 23 39.10 -5.70 17.11
N ILE A 24 38.97 -6.20 18.35
CA ILE A 24 37.72 -6.14 19.11
C ILE A 24 37.25 -4.69 19.31
N ASN A 25 38.15 -3.77 19.64
CA ASN A 25 37.78 -2.35 19.81
C ASN A 25 37.36 -1.71 18.50
N THR A 26 38.00 -2.10 17.40
CA THR A 26 37.65 -1.63 16.06
C THR A 26 36.27 -2.16 15.64
N GLU A 27 35.99 -3.44 15.92
CA GLU A 27 34.70 -4.06 15.61
C GLU A 27 33.58 -3.55 16.51
N LEU A 28 33.85 -3.32 17.80
CA LEU A 28 32.90 -2.69 18.74
C LEU A 28 32.53 -1.29 18.29
N ALA A 29 33.48 -0.51 17.75
CA ALA A 29 33.21 0.79 17.14
C ALA A 29 32.45 0.69 15.79
N ARG A 30 32.49 -0.48 15.13
CA ARG A 30 31.71 -0.76 13.92
C ARG A 30 30.31 -1.31 14.22
N GLN A 31 30.00 -1.69 15.46
CA GLN A 31 28.64 -2.04 15.84
C GLN A 31 27.78 -0.77 15.82
N THR A 32 26.96 -0.65 14.77
CA THR A 32 25.91 0.36 14.67
C THR A 32 24.77 -0.04 15.61
N HIS A 33 24.64 0.61 16.77
CA HIS A 33 23.56 0.31 17.70
C HIS A 33 22.29 1.03 17.28
N PHE A 34 21.28 0.26 16.88
CA PHE A 34 19.94 0.77 16.74
C PHE A 34 19.39 1.20 18.11
N ARG A 35 18.99 2.46 18.24
CA ARG A 35 18.46 3.03 19.49
C ARG A 35 16.95 2.93 19.63
N GLY A 36 16.23 2.74 18.53
CA GLY A 36 14.78 2.61 18.53
C GLY A 36 14.08 3.58 17.60
N TYR A 37 12.76 3.52 17.67
CA TYR A 37 11.83 4.46 17.05
C TYR A 37 11.36 5.45 18.10
N PHE A 38 11.39 6.74 17.78
CA PHE A 38 11.02 7.81 18.70
C PHE A 38 9.93 8.67 18.07
N THR A 39 8.97 9.07 18.91
CA THR A 39 7.84 9.89 18.51
C THR A 39 8.21 11.37 18.36
N THR A 40 9.30 11.81 19.00
CA THR A 40 9.77 13.20 18.98
C THR A 40 11.28 13.29 18.78
N ASN A 41 11.75 14.37 18.14
CA ASN A 41 13.19 14.62 17.99
C ASN A 41 13.85 14.94 19.34
N ASP A 42 13.12 15.53 20.29
CA ASP A 42 13.62 15.82 21.64
C ASP A 42 13.99 14.53 22.40
N GLU A 43 13.22 13.45 22.23
CA GLU A 43 13.55 12.14 22.82
C GLU A 43 14.88 11.59 22.29
N ILE A 44 15.16 11.76 20.99
CA ILE A 44 16.43 11.36 20.37
C ILE A 44 17.58 12.18 20.95
N LEU A 45 17.41 13.51 21.02
CA LEU A 45 18.43 14.43 21.54
C LEU A 45 18.75 14.18 23.03
N ALA A 46 17.80 13.67 23.80
CA ALA A 46 17.95 13.37 25.22
C ALA A 46 18.55 11.97 25.51
N LEU A 47 18.83 11.15 24.48
CA LEU A 47 19.37 9.80 24.67
C LEU A 47 20.72 9.82 25.39
N SER A 48 20.85 8.93 26.38
CA SER A 48 22.07 8.73 27.17
C SER A 48 22.74 7.40 26.81
N GLY A 49 24.03 7.28 27.16
CA GLY A 49 24.81 6.07 26.84
C GLY A 49 25.01 5.86 25.35
N VAL A 50 24.94 6.93 24.55
CA VAL A 50 25.15 6.93 23.10
C VAL A 50 26.63 6.85 22.73
N SER A 51 26.91 6.22 21.61
CA SER A 51 28.22 6.02 21.02
C SER A 51 28.21 6.43 19.56
N LYS A 52 29.38 6.81 19.04
CA LYS A 52 29.55 7.10 17.62
C LYS A 52 29.05 5.91 16.78
N GLY A 53 28.21 6.19 15.79
CA GLY A 53 27.61 5.18 14.91
C GLY A 53 26.24 4.67 15.37
N ASP A 54 25.73 5.13 16.51
CA ASP A 54 24.35 4.86 16.90
C ASP A 54 23.37 5.56 15.96
N TYR A 55 22.23 4.92 15.72
CA TYR A 55 21.18 5.49 14.90
C TYR A 55 19.80 5.30 15.51
N ALA A 56 18.92 6.27 15.29
CA ALA A 56 17.56 6.31 15.77
C ALA A 56 16.62 6.69 14.63
N TYR A 57 15.38 6.22 14.68
CA TYR A 57 14.36 6.58 13.70
C TYR A 57 13.40 7.57 14.30
N SER A 58 13.17 8.69 13.60
CA SER A 58 12.21 9.69 14.01
C SER A 58 10.89 9.52 13.25
N ALA A 59 9.79 9.48 14.00
CA ALA A 59 8.44 9.55 13.42
C ALA A 59 7.98 11.00 13.14
N VAL A 60 8.79 12.02 13.48
CA VAL A 60 8.45 13.43 13.23
C VAL A 60 8.79 13.83 11.80
N ASP A 61 10.05 13.58 11.42
CA ASP A 61 10.60 13.95 10.12
C ASP A 61 10.71 12.75 9.17
N PHE A 62 10.43 11.54 9.67
CA PHE A 62 10.53 10.27 8.93
C PHE A 62 11.95 9.95 8.47
N LEU A 63 12.95 10.50 9.16
CA LEU A 63 14.36 10.34 8.82
C LEU A 63 15.14 9.57 9.88
N VAL A 64 16.26 9.00 9.43
CA VAL A 64 17.24 8.38 10.30
C VAL A 64 18.15 9.46 10.88
N TRP A 65 18.29 9.45 12.20
CA TRP A 65 19.23 10.28 12.94
C TRP A 65 20.46 9.44 13.29
N ILE A 66 21.66 10.00 13.14
CA ILE A 66 22.93 9.33 13.45
C ILE A 66 23.72 10.15 14.49
N TYR A 67 24.34 9.45 15.44
CA TYR A 67 25.21 10.06 16.43
C TYR A 67 26.69 9.93 16.01
N ASP A 68 27.39 11.06 15.89
CA ASP A 68 28.86 11.09 15.86
C ASP A 68 29.41 11.75 17.13
N THR A 69 29.61 13.07 17.10
CA THR A 69 29.85 13.90 18.29
C THR A 69 28.56 14.51 18.84
N SER A 70 27.53 14.54 18.02
CA SER A 70 26.17 14.97 18.31
C SER A 70 25.21 14.23 17.38
N TRP A 71 23.92 14.21 17.75
CA TRP A 71 22.87 13.76 16.86
C TRP A 71 22.73 14.73 15.67
N TYR A 72 22.64 14.18 14.46
CA TYR A 72 22.30 14.91 13.26
C TYR A 72 21.34 14.09 12.39
N GLU A 73 20.47 14.79 11.69
CA GLU A 73 19.51 14.24 10.73
C GLU A 73 20.24 13.82 9.44
N THR A 74 19.78 12.75 8.82
CA THR A 74 20.28 12.29 7.52
C THR A 74 19.16 12.32 6.49
N ASP A 75 19.51 12.35 5.20
CA ASP A 75 18.52 12.24 4.11
C ASP A 75 17.96 10.81 3.93
N GLN A 76 18.25 9.89 4.86
CA GLN A 76 17.76 8.51 4.79
C GLN A 76 16.35 8.43 5.36
N ILE A 77 15.40 7.98 4.56
CA ILE A 77 14.03 7.71 4.98
C ILE A 77 13.99 6.46 5.85
N VAL A 78 13.21 6.49 6.92
CA VAL A 78 12.98 5.35 7.81
C VAL A 78 12.32 4.20 7.02
N PRO A 79 12.92 2.98 6.95
CA PRO A 79 12.49 1.91 6.04
C PRO A 79 11.09 1.32 6.29
N ASP A 80 10.57 1.45 7.51
CA ASP A 80 9.27 0.87 7.90
C ASP A 80 8.08 1.81 7.66
N GLN A 81 8.36 3.04 7.21
CA GLN A 81 7.33 3.99 6.86
C GLN A 81 6.79 3.60 5.49
N VAL A 82 5.64 2.91 5.52
CA VAL A 82 4.85 2.65 4.32
C VAL A 82 4.61 3.97 3.60
N THR A 83 4.89 4.01 2.29
CA THR A 83 4.38 5.09 1.44
C THR A 83 2.88 5.20 1.71
N PRO A 84 2.36 6.37 2.13
CA PRO A 84 0.93 6.53 2.33
C PRO A 84 0.19 6.04 1.09
N ALA A 85 -0.91 5.30 1.29
CA ALA A 85 -1.78 4.91 0.19
C ALA A 85 -2.23 6.19 -0.54
N SER A 86 -2.35 6.14 -1.86
CA SER A 86 -2.71 7.34 -2.62
C SER A 86 -4.11 7.80 -2.21
N ASP A 87 -4.22 9.08 -1.83
CA ASP A 87 -5.49 9.77 -1.56
C ASP A 87 -6.21 10.16 -2.86
N SER A 88 -5.68 9.76 -4.03
CA SER A 88 -6.27 10.08 -5.31
C SER A 88 -7.65 9.42 -5.43
N LEU A 89 -8.64 10.22 -5.82
CA LEU A 89 -9.95 9.72 -6.19
C LEU A 89 -9.77 8.87 -7.46
N HIS A 90 -9.90 7.55 -7.34
CA HIS A 90 -9.85 6.65 -8.49
C HIS A 90 -11.02 6.99 -9.41
N GLN A 91 -10.77 7.08 -10.72
CA GLN A 91 -11.83 7.36 -11.69
C GLN A 91 -12.96 6.33 -11.54
N GLU A 92 -14.19 6.85 -11.44
CA GLU A 92 -15.41 6.05 -11.50
C GLU A 92 -15.34 5.16 -12.75
N SER A 93 -15.31 3.84 -12.55
CA SER A 93 -15.22 2.82 -13.63
C SER A 93 -16.27 3.03 -14.74
N ILE A 94 -17.36 3.72 -14.41
CA ILE A 94 -18.53 3.93 -15.26
C ILE A 94 -18.29 4.88 -16.45
N VAL A 95 -17.30 5.79 -16.39
CA VAL A 95 -17.18 6.87 -17.39
C VAL A 95 -16.31 6.48 -18.60
N SER A 96 -15.37 5.55 -18.44
CA SER A 96 -14.41 5.22 -19.51
C SER A 96 -14.22 3.73 -19.76
N GLY A 97 -14.77 2.84 -18.92
CA GLY A 97 -14.53 1.39 -19.02
C GLY A 97 -13.10 0.97 -18.67
N TYR A 98 -12.27 1.90 -18.19
CA TYR A 98 -10.92 1.61 -17.69
C TYR A 98 -10.95 1.55 -16.17
N ALA A 99 -11.02 0.33 -15.62
CA ALA A 99 -10.66 0.10 -14.22
C ALA A 99 -9.14 -0.10 -14.12
N GLY A 100 -8.46 0.62 -13.21
CA GLY A 100 -7.11 0.25 -12.80
C GLY A 100 -5.93 0.71 -13.67
N ILE A 101 -6.03 1.83 -14.40
CA ILE A 101 -4.87 2.40 -15.13
C ILE A 101 -3.93 3.26 -14.27
N SER A 102 -4.10 3.27 -12.95
CA SER A 102 -3.16 3.96 -12.05
C SER A 102 -2.01 3.02 -11.66
N ASN A 103 -0.78 3.50 -11.75
CA ASN A 103 0.40 2.87 -11.17
C ASN A 103 0.51 3.08 -9.65
N GLU A 104 -0.46 3.77 -9.04
CA GLU A 104 -0.50 4.07 -7.61
C GLU A 104 -1.29 3.00 -6.83
N TYR A 105 -0.84 2.70 -5.62
CA TYR A 105 -1.52 1.79 -4.71
C TYR A 105 -2.85 2.41 -4.24
N SER A 106 -3.98 1.89 -4.72
CA SER A 106 -5.32 2.42 -4.41
C SER A 106 -5.91 1.76 -3.17
N GLY A 107 -6.24 2.57 -2.16
CA GLY A 107 -6.98 2.15 -0.97
C GLY A 107 -8.48 2.46 -1.03
N SER A 108 -9.00 2.86 -2.20
CA SER A 108 -10.39 3.30 -2.35
C SER A 108 -11.35 2.13 -2.52
N ASP A 109 -12.52 2.19 -1.87
CA ASP A 109 -13.61 1.22 -2.09
C ASP A 109 -14.13 1.32 -3.53
N HIS A 110 -14.02 0.24 -4.30
CA HIS A 110 -14.65 0.15 -5.62
C HIS A 110 -16.18 0.06 -5.48
N LYS A 111 -16.90 1.12 -5.88
CA LYS A 111 -18.36 1.08 -6.02
C LYS A 111 -18.75 0.61 -7.41
N HIS A 112 -19.59 -0.42 -7.48
CA HIS A 112 -20.30 -0.79 -8.70
C HIS A 112 -21.67 -0.12 -8.69
N LEU A 113 -21.81 1.07 -9.29
CA LEU A 113 -23.14 1.68 -9.42
C LEU A 113 -24.00 0.80 -10.34
N LEU A 114 -25.16 0.33 -9.86
CA LEU A 114 -26.14 -0.31 -10.71
C LEU A 114 -26.76 0.75 -11.64
N GLN A 115 -26.45 0.69 -12.94
CA GLN A 115 -27.15 1.47 -13.97
C GLN A 115 -28.59 0.94 -14.13
N VAL A 116 -29.46 1.32 -13.20
CA VAL A 116 -30.92 1.18 -13.37
C VAL A 116 -31.40 2.44 -14.07
N SER A 117 -32.02 2.29 -15.25
CA SER A 117 -32.62 3.42 -15.94
C SER A 117 -33.76 4.01 -15.09
N ALA A 118 -33.77 5.34 -14.92
CA ALA A 118 -34.91 6.06 -14.35
C ALA A 118 -36.04 6.26 -15.38
N VAL A 119 -35.78 5.95 -16.65
CA VAL A 119 -36.76 6.06 -17.74
C VAL A 119 -37.73 4.89 -17.64
N LEU A 120 -39.03 5.20 -17.49
CA LEU A 120 -40.08 4.19 -17.56
C LEU A 120 -40.07 3.54 -18.95
N PRO A 121 -40.18 2.20 -19.05
CA PRO A 121 -40.32 1.55 -20.35
C PRO A 121 -41.51 2.16 -21.11
N ALA A 122 -41.34 2.40 -22.40
CA ALA A 122 -42.46 2.77 -23.25
C ALA A 122 -43.50 1.65 -23.22
N ASN A 123 -44.79 2.00 -23.25
CA ASN A 123 -45.83 0.99 -23.43
C ASN A 123 -45.60 0.28 -24.77
N ASP A 124 -45.52 -1.05 -24.72
CA ASP A 124 -45.44 -1.89 -25.90
C ASP A 124 -46.77 -1.77 -26.68
N PHE A 125 -46.76 -0.92 -27.71
CA PHE A 125 -47.79 -0.95 -28.75
C PHE A 125 -47.34 -2.01 -29.76
N ALA A 126 -48.29 -2.81 -30.27
CA ALA A 126 -48.09 -3.94 -31.19
C ALA A 126 -47.56 -3.52 -32.59
N THR A 127 -46.48 -2.76 -32.60
CA THR A 127 -45.64 -2.38 -33.73
C THR A 127 -44.28 -2.96 -33.41
N ASP A 128 -43.84 -3.95 -34.18
CA ASP A 128 -42.65 -4.77 -33.95
C ASP A 128 -41.33 -3.96 -34.00
N GLU A 129 -41.09 -3.10 -33.01
CA GLU A 129 -39.89 -2.26 -32.91
C GLU A 129 -39.03 -2.72 -31.73
N GLU A 130 -37.86 -3.28 -32.02
CA GLU A 130 -36.86 -3.63 -31.01
C GLU A 130 -36.18 -2.37 -30.47
N GLY A 131 -36.41 -2.06 -29.19
CA GLY A 131 -35.67 -1.03 -28.48
C GLY A 131 -34.26 -1.49 -28.11
N THR A 132 -33.23 -0.74 -28.49
CA THR A 132 -31.86 -0.97 -28.02
C THR A 132 -31.63 -0.17 -26.74
N ALA A 133 -31.19 -0.83 -25.65
CA ALA A 133 -30.89 -0.17 -24.39
C ALA A 133 -29.51 -0.56 -23.84
N ASN A 134 -28.77 0.42 -23.31
CA ASN A 134 -27.45 0.23 -22.69
C ASN A 134 -27.53 0.08 -21.15
N SER A 135 -28.75 -0.02 -20.60
CA SER A 135 -29.03 -0.08 -19.16
C SER A 135 -29.97 -1.26 -18.86
N TYR A 136 -29.92 -1.81 -17.64
CA TYR A 136 -30.82 -2.90 -17.23
C TYR A 136 -32.29 -2.44 -17.26
N ALA A 137 -33.15 -3.26 -17.90
CA ALA A 137 -34.60 -3.05 -17.90
C ALA A 137 -35.19 -3.35 -16.51
N ARG A 138 -36.08 -2.48 -16.02
CA ARG A 138 -36.80 -2.72 -14.77
C ARG A 138 -37.90 -3.76 -14.96
N SER A 139 -38.20 -4.51 -13.90
CA SER A 139 -39.20 -5.59 -13.93
C SER A 139 -40.66 -5.10 -13.99
N ASP A 140 -40.94 -3.79 -13.86
CA ASP A 140 -42.29 -3.21 -13.76
C ASP A 140 -42.94 -2.88 -15.12
N HIS A 141 -42.87 -3.77 -16.09
CA HIS A 141 -43.58 -3.61 -17.36
C HIS A 141 -45.08 -3.98 -17.21
N THR A 142 -45.97 -3.20 -17.84
CA THR A 142 -47.39 -3.51 -17.95
C THR A 142 -47.75 -3.90 -19.37
N HIS A 143 -48.29 -5.10 -19.57
CA HIS A 143 -48.85 -5.50 -20.86
C HIS A 143 -50.27 -4.95 -21.00
N HIS A 144 -50.47 -4.01 -21.92
CA HIS A 144 -51.80 -3.56 -22.27
C HIS A 144 -52.42 -4.52 -23.28
N VAL A 145 -53.28 -5.43 -22.81
CA VAL A 145 -54.00 -6.36 -23.68
C VAL A 145 -55.04 -5.58 -24.51
N ASN A 146 -54.76 -5.42 -25.81
CA ASN A 146 -55.74 -4.92 -26.78
C ASN A 146 -56.64 -6.08 -27.23
N LEU A 147 -57.67 -6.39 -26.44
CA LEU A 147 -58.75 -7.28 -26.88
C LEU A 147 -59.58 -6.55 -27.94
N SER A 148 -59.37 -6.85 -29.23
CA SER A 148 -60.34 -6.46 -30.25
C SER A 148 -61.61 -7.28 -30.05
N SER A 149 -62.73 -6.62 -29.73
CA SER A 149 -64.04 -7.28 -29.71
C SER A 149 -64.54 -7.52 -31.13
N SER A 150 -63.93 -8.47 -31.84
CA SER A 150 -64.51 -8.94 -33.10
C SER A 150 -65.77 -9.76 -32.79
N VAL A 151 -66.93 -9.27 -33.25
CA VAL A 151 -68.22 -9.96 -33.18
C VAL A 151 -68.06 -11.40 -33.70
N PRO A 152 -68.62 -12.43 -33.03
CA PRO A 152 -68.49 -13.82 -33.47
C PRO A 152 -68.95 -13.97 -34.91
N LYS A 153 -68.12 -14.58 -35.76
CA LYS A 153 -68.46 -14.85 -37.17
C LYS A 153 -69.65 -15.81 -37.19
N ARG A 154 -70.79 -15.36 -37.72
CA ARG A 154 -72.00 -16.20 -37.87
C ARG A 154 -71.70 -17.29 -38.89
N ASP A 155 -71.75 -18.54 -38.48
CA ASP A 155 -71.64 -19.69 -39.38
C ASP A 155 -72.88 -19.73 -40.27
N SER A 156 -72.67 -19.77 -41.59
CA SER A 156 -73.76 -19.93 -42.56
C SER A 156 -73.59 -21.31 -43.19
N GLY A 157 -74.20 -22.31 -42.55
CA GLY A 157 -74.27 -23.68 -43.03
C GLY A 157 -75.14 -23.79 -44.29
N THR A 158 -74.67 -24.61 -45.21
CA THR A 158 -75.12 -24.90 -46.60
C THR A 158 -76.60 -25.17 -46.79
#